data_AF-A0A1W9LJE5-F1
#
_entry.id   AF-A0A1W9LJE5-F1
#
_cell.length_a   1.000
_cell.length_b   1.000
_cell.length_c   1.000
_cell.angle_alpha   90.00
_cell.angle_beta   90.00
_cell.angle_gamma   90.00
#
_symmetry.space_group_name_H-M   'P 1'
#
loop_
_entity.id
_entity.type
_entity.pdbx_description
1 polymer ?
#
loop_
_entity_poly.entity_id
_entity_poly.type
_entity_poly.pdbx_seq_one_letter_code
_entity_poly.pdbx_strand_id
1 'polypeptide(L)'
;MKIINKYSISLVLMFVLALACSSLYAESFSGKTYYTRTNIWYENPNDILSTNYHRGTILPIGTKVSIHKLINRRIQFTPEGSAQMFTIINDKKTNTISIDELFNRYFSIEAVQTGVGDYYQTSEADRENINKGVITLGMSRKAVLMAYGYPPTHKTPLLTSDIWHYWYARLHKVTVFFKDDKIFKIETIEPASYPGFIKSNVDSTGGKKSGNKTKE
;
A
#
# COMPACT_ATOMS: atom_id res chain seq x y z
N MET A 1 30.78 -50.69 -11.80
CA MET A 1 30.45 -49.51 -12.64
C MET A 1 29.26 -48.81 -11.99
N LYS A 2 29.47 -47.71 -11.25
CA LYS A 2 28.37 -46.99 -10.55
C LYS A 2 27.59 -46.18 -11.58
N ILE A 3 26.35 -46.57 -11.85
CA ILE A 3 25.43 -45.83 -12.70
C ILE A 3 25.03 -44.57 -11.92
N ILE A 4 25.71 -43.46 -12.16
CA ILE A 4 25.34 -42.18 -11.57
C ILE A 4 24.02 -41.78 -12.24
N ASN A 5 22.96 -41.74 -11.44
CA ASN A 5 21.62 -41.42 -11.90
C ASN A 5 21.60 -39.97 -12.44
N LYS A 6 21.49 -39.82 -13.76
CA LYS A 6 21.50 -38.50 -14.45
C LYS A 6 20.42 -37.56 -13.92
N TYR A 7 19.31 -38.12 -13.41
CA TYR A 7 18.24 -37.36 -12.77
C TYR A 7 18.63 -36.78 -11.40
N SER A 8 19.48 -37.47 -10.64
CA SER A 8 19.99 -36.96 -9.35
C SER A 8 21.01 -35.83 -9.55
N ILE A 9 21.84 -35.87 -10.60
CA ILE A 9 22.74 -34.75 -10.93
C ILE A 9 21.93 -33.52 -11.35
N SER A 10 20.91 -33.70 -12.20
CA SER A 10 20.05 -32.61 -12.68
C SER A 10 19.29 -31.91 -11.53
N LEU A 11 18.76 -32.68 -10.58
CA LEU A 11 18.05 -32.13 -9.42
C LEU A 11 18.98 -31.33 -8.49
N VAL A 12 20.18 -31.84 -8.23
CA VAL A 12 21.20 -31.14 -7.42
C VAL A 12 21.63 -29.84 -8.11
N LEU A 13 21.81 -29.86 -9.43
CA LEU A 13 22.20 -28.67 -10.20
C LEU A 13 21.11 -27.58 -10.18
N MET A 14 19.84 -27.95 -10.32
CA MET A 14 18.72 -27.00 -10.16
C MET A 14 18.65 -26.40 -8.75
N PHE A 15 18.88 -27.21 -7.72
CA PHE A 15 18.83 -26.74 -6.34
C PHE A 15 19.97 -25.77 -6.02
N VAL A 16 21.17 -26.03 -6.53
CA VAL A 16 22.33 -25.13 -6.42
C VAL A 16 22.08 -23.81 -7.17
N LEU A 17 21.50 -23.86 -8.37
CA LEU A 17 21.14 -22.64 -9.12
C LEU A 17 20.11 -21.78 -8.38
N ALA A 18 19.09 -22.41 -7.78
CA ALA A 18 18.05 -21.70 -7.03
C ALA A 18 18.59 -21.02 -5.76
N LEU A 19 19.52 -21.68 -5.05
CA LEU A 19 20.19 -21.11 -3.87
C LEU A 19 21.12 -19.95 -4.25
N ALA A 20 21.92 -20.09 -5.31
CA ALA A 20 22.80 -19.02 -5.79
C ALA A 20 22.00 -17.79 -6.27
N CYS A 21 20.86 -18.01 -6.94
CA CYS A 21 20.01 -16.91 -7.41
C CYS A 21 19.39 -16.12 -6.24
N SER A 22 18.98 -16.82 -5.17
CA SER A 22 18.40 -16.17 -3.99
C SER A 22 19.44 -15.42 -3.14
N SER A 23 20.68 -15.91 -3.02
CA SER A 23 21.76 -15.18 -2.37
C SER A 23 22.17 -13.93 -3.15
N LEU A 24 22.30 -14.03 -4.48
CA LEU A 24 22.64 -12.89 -5.34
C LEU A 24 21.58 -11.78 -5.27
N TYR A 25 20.31 -12.16 -5.22
CA TYR A 25 19.20 -11.20 -5.12
C TYR A 25 19.16 -10.51 -3.75
N ALA A 26 19.47 -11.21 -2.66
CA ALA A 26 19.60 -10.60 -1.34
C ALA A 26 20.81 -9.65 -1.25
N GLU A 27 21.95 -10.02 -1.86
CA GLU A 27 23.11 -9.13 -1.95
C GLU A 27 22.81 -7.84 -2.71
N SER A 28 21.89 -7.87 -3.69
CA SER A 28 21.58 -6.68 -4.52
C SER A 28 21.06 -5.46 -3.74
N PHE A 29 20.48 -5.68 -2.55
CA PHE A 29 19.99 -4.65 -1.63
C PHE A 29 20.96 -4.35 -0.48
N SER A 30 21.93 -5.24 -0.22
CA SER A 30 22.87 -5.12 0.89
C SER A 30 23.72 -3.85 0.75
N GLY A 31 23.91 -3.14 1.87
CA GLY A 31 24.70 -1.90 1.93
C GLY A 31 24.04 -0.67 1.32
N LYS A 32 22.86 -0.77 0.71
CA LYS A 32 22.12 0.36 0.15
C LYS A 32 21.10 0.91 1.15
N THR A 33 21.08 2.23 1.26
CA THR A 33 20.02 2.96 1.96
C THR A 33 18.94 3.34 0.96
N TYR A 34 17.68 3.18 1.35
CA TYR A 34 16.53 3.64 0.57
C TYR A 34 15.69 4.63 1.39
N TYR A 35 14.86 5.39 0.70
CA TYR A 35 13.92 6.34 1.26
C TYR A 35 12.52 6.07 0.71
N THR A 36 11.50 6.22 1.54
CA THR A 36 10.11 6.13 1.09
C THR A 36 9.79 7.27 0.11
N ARG A 37 9.12 6.95 -1.00
CA ARG A 37 8.70 7.93 -2.02
C ARG A 37 7.29 8.49 -1.80
N THR A 38 6.57 7.90 -0.85
CA THR A 38 5.21 8.25 -0.49
C THR A 38 4.94 7.88 0.96
N ASN A 39 3.89 8.44 1.53
CA ASN A 39 3.33 7.98 2.78
C ASN A 39 2.78 6.55 2.66
N ILE A 40 3.15 5.72 3.63
CA ILE A 40 2.66 4.34 3.75
C ILE A 40 1.72 4.27 4.94
N TRP A 41 0.45 4.00 4.69
CA TRP A 41 -0.56 3.84 5.73
C TRP A 41 -0.62 2.39 6.21
N TYR A 42 -0.69 2.18 7.52
CA TYR A 42 -0.72 0.85 8.10
C TYR A 42 -1.45 0.79 9.45
N GLU A 43 -2.17 -0.31 9.67
CA GLU A 43 -2.65 -0.73 11.00
C GLU A 43 -1.76 -1.82 11.59
N ASN A 44 -1.21 -2.69 10.73
CA ASN A 44 -0.26 -3.73 11.09
C ASN A 44 0.97 -3.62 10.18
N PRO A 45 2.16 -3.30 10.72
CA PRO A 45 3.35 -3.11 9.90
C PRO A 45 3.80 -4.38 9.18
N ASN A 46 3.47 -5.57 9.68
CA ASN A 46 3.79 -6.85 9.02
C ASN A 46 2.82 -7.26 7.90
N ASP A 47 1.75 -6.48 7.67
CA ASP A 47 0.67 -6.81 6.73
C ASP A 47 0.09 -5.56 6.05
N ILE A 48 0.92 -4.86 5.28
CA ILE A 48 0.55 -3.61 4.60
C ILE A 48 0.11 -3.93 3.17
N LEU A 49 -1.18 -3.82 2.87
CA LEU A 49 -1.66 -4.01 1.51
C LEU A 49 -1.22 -2.85 0.61
N SER A 50 -0.74 -3.16 -0.60
CA SER A 50 -0.32 -2.15 -1.59
C SER A 50 -1.46 -1.26 -2.09
N THR A 51 -2.70 -1.52 -1.66
CA THR A 51 -3.83 -0.62 -1.83
C THR A 51 -3.74 0.65 -0.99
N ASN A 52 -2.85 0.66 0.00
CA ASN A 52 -2.58 1.79 0.88
C ASN A 52 -3.87 2.34 1.51
N TYR A 53 -4.62 1.48 2.20
CA TYR A 53 -5.84 1.92 2.89
C TYR A 53 -5.48 3.03 3.88
N HIS A 54 -6.12 4.19 3.74
CA HIS A 54 -5.83 5.40 4.53
C HIS A 54 -6.33 5.31 5.97
N ARG A 55 -5.89 4.28 6.70
CA ARG A 55 -6.29 3.95 8.08
C ARG A 55 -5.06 3.62 8.93
N GLY A 56 -5.15 3.94 10.21
CA GLY A 56 -4.10 3.67 11.19
C GLY A 56 -3.02 4.75 11.20
N THR A 57 -1.76 4.31 11.20
CA THR A 57 -0.58 5.16 11.32
C THR A 57 0.07 5.39 9.96
N ILE A 58 0.76 6.51 9.79
CA ILE A 58 1.54 6.82 8.60
C ILE A 58 3.03 6.57 8.88
N LEU A 59 3.69 5.82 8.01
CA LEU A 59 5.14 5.90 7.83
C LEU A 59 5.41 7.02 6.81
N PRO A 60 6.00 8.16 7.21
CA PRO A 60 6.10 9.32 6.35
C PRO A 60 6.93 9.07 5.09
N ILE A 61 6.62 9.79 4.02
CA ILE A 61 7.52 9.99 2.87
C ILE A 61 8.91 10.46 3.36
N GLY A 62 9.96 10.08 2.64
CA GLY A 62 11.34 10.41 2.97
C GLY A 62 11.92 9.61 4.14
N THR A 63 11.15 8.71 4.76
CA THR A 63 11.66 7.83 5.81
C THR A 63 12.77 6.95 5.26
N LYS A 64 13.93 6.99 5.92
CA LYS A 64 15.06 6.12 5.62
C LYS A 64 14.74 4.69 6.01
N VAL A 65 15.04 3.73 5.13
CA VAL A 65 14.74 2.31 5.33
C VAL A 65 15.88 1.41 4.84
N SER A 66 15.98 0.23 5.44
CA SER A 66 16.78 -0.89 4.94
C SER A 66 15.87 -1.92 4.29
N ILE A 67 16.15 -2.28 3.05
CA ILE A 67 15.39 -3.28 2.28
C ILE A 67 16.01 -4.65 2.49
N HIS A 68 15.21 -5.63 2.90
CA HIS A 68 15.69 -6.97 3.24
C HIS A 68 15.38 -7.99 2.15
N LYS A 69 14.13 -8.02 1.67
CA LYS A 69 13.65 -9.02 0.70
C LYS A 69 12.56 -8.49 -0.20
N LEU A 70 12.62 -8.81 -1.49
CA LEU A 70 11.54 -8.69 -2.46
C LEU A 70 11.21 -10.08 -2.99
N ILE A 71 10.29 -10.79 -2.34
CA ILE A 71 9.98 -12.18 -2.70
C ILE A 71 8.50 -12.45 -2.56
N ASN A 72 7.95 -13.32 -3.41
CA ASN A 72 6.56 -13.79 -3.31
C ASN A 72 5.54 -12.64 -3.21
N ARG A 73 5.76 -11.56 -3.98
CA ARG A 73 4.89 -10.36 -3.97
C ARG A 73 4.88 -9.60 -2.64
N ARG A 74 5.96 -9.71 -1.86
CA ARG A 74 6.16 -9.01 -0.60
C ARG A 74 7.45 -8.21 -0.64
N ILE A 75 7.43 -6.99 -0.10
CA ILE A 75 8.60 -6.16 0.14
C ILE A 75 8.80 -6.07 1.64
N GLN A 76 9.89 -6.63 2.14
CA GLN A 76 10.26 -6.61 3.55
C GLN A 76 11.35 -5.57 3.80
N PHE A 77 11.12 -4.70 4.77
CA PHE A 77 12.03 -3.60 5.08
C PHE A 77 11.93 -3.21 6.55
N THR A 78 12.92 -2.48 7.05
CA THR A 78 12.89 -1.89 8.39
C THR A 78 13.14 -0.39 8.28
N PRO A 79 12.26 0.46 8.84
CA PRO A 79 12.54 1.88 8.99
C PRO A 79 13.73 2.13 9.92
N GLU A 80 14.54 3.15 9.63
CA GLU A 80 15.62 3.57 10.52
C GLU A 80 15.06 3.93 11.91
N GLY A 81 15.74 3.46 12.96
CA GLY A 81 15.30 3.64 14.36
C GLY A 81 14.16 2.72 14.81
N SER A 82 13.62 1.87 13.92
CA SER A 82 12.63 0.84 14.29
C SER A 82 13.29 -0.53 14.44
N ALA A 83 12.90 -1.27 15.47
CA ALA A 83 13.23 -2.70 15.59
C ALA A 83 12.22 -3.61 14.87
N GLN A 84 11.13 -3.04 14.35
CA GLN A 84 10.02 -3.78 13.76
C GLN A 84 10.20 -3.95 12.25
N MET A 85 9.97 -5.17 11.76
CA MET A 85 9.89 -5.46 10.33
C MET A 85 8.57 -4.91 9.77
N PHE A 86 8.65 -4.31 8.59
CA PHE A 86 7.51 -3.88 7.80
C PHE A 86 7.41 -4.75 6.55
N THR A 87 6.19 -5.06 6.11
CA THR A 87 5.94 -5.88 4.92
C THR A 87 4.83 -5.29 4.07
N ILE A 88 5.16 -4.79 2.88
CA ILE A 88 4.18 -4.41 1.85
C ILE A 88 3.84 -5.63 1.00
N ILE A 89 2.55 -5.83 0.72
CA ILE A 89 2.00 -6.96 -0.03
C ILE A 89 1.38 -6.47 -1.33
N ASN A 90 1.89 -6.98 -2.44
CA ASN A 90 1.34 -6.77 -3.76
C ASN A 90 0.18 -7.76 -4.00
N ASP A 91 -1.03 -7.48 -3.53
CA ASP A 91 -2.18 -8.39 -3.78
C ASP A 91 -2.57 -8.40 -5.27
N LYS A 92 -2.59 -9.60 -5.88
CA LYS A 92 -2.97 -9.77 -7.30
C LYS A 92 -4.41 -9.33 -7.60
N LYS A 93 -5.29 -9.36 -6.61
CA LYS A 93 -6.70 -8.96 -6.77
C LYS A 93 -6.86 -7.46 -6.98
N THR A 94 -5.92 -6.67 -6.47
CA THR A 94 -6.01 -5.21 -6.43
C THR A 94 -4.89 -4.53 -7.20
N ASN A 95 -3.84 -5.26 -7.56
CA ASN A 95 -2.66 -4.70 -8.20
C ASN A 95 -2.07 -5.67 -9.25
N THR A 96 -1.89 -5.14 -10.45
CA THR A 96 -1.52 -5.84 -11.69
C THR A 96 -0.04 -5.68 -12.06
N ILE A 97 0.73 -4.93 -11.26
CA ILE A 97 2.14 -4.64 -11.55
C ILE A 97 3.09 -5.66 -10.93
N SER A 98 4.34 -5.66 -11.42
CA SER A 98 5.41 -6.53 -10.90
C SER A 98 5.83 -6.12 -9.48
N ILE A 99 6.59 -6.97 -8.79
CA ILE A 99 7.13 -6.61 -7.47
C ILE A 99 8.18 -5.50 -7.59
N ASP A 100 8.97 -5.47 -8.67
CA ASP A 100 9.98 -4.46 -8.91
C ASP A 100 9.34 -3.09 -9.24
N GLU A 101 8.28 -3.07 -10.05
CA GLU A 101 7.54 -1.84 -10.30
C GLU A 101 6.90 -1.33 -9.00
N LEU A 102 6.32 -2.21 -8.19
CA LEU A 102 5.79 -1.83 -6.89
C LEU A 102 6.90 -1.26 -5.99
N PHE A 103 8.06 -1.90 -5.96
CA PHE A 103 9.21 -1.42 -5.19
C PHE A 103 9.61 0.00 -5.58
N ASN A 104 9.71 0.28 -6.89
CA ASN A 104 10.05 1.60 -7.41
C ASN A 104 8.98 2.68 -7.13
N ARG A 105 7.73 2.28 -6.87
CA ARG A 105 6.68 3.21 -6.41
C ARG A 105 6.88 3.62 -4.94
N TYR A 106 7.36 2.70 -4.11
CA TYR A 106 7.48 2.94 -2.66
C TYR A 106 8.87 3.42 -2.23
N PHE A 107 9.94 3.06 -2.94
CA PHE A 107 11.31 3.27 -2.48
C PHE A 107 12.22 3.88 -3.55
N SER A 108 13.19 4.67 -3.12
CA SER A 108 14.24 5.28 -3.94
C SER A 108 15.56 5.28 -3.20
N ILE A 109 16.69 5.21 -3.91
CA ILE A 109 18.01 5.47 -3.31
C ILE A 109 18.24 6.98 -3.08
N GLU A 110 17.53 7.82 -3.84
CA GLU A 110 17.58 9.27 -3.70
C GLU A 110 16.66 9.71 -2.56
N ALA A 111 17.18 10.52 -1.65
CA ALA A 111 16.38 11.10 -0.59
C ALA A 111 15.38 12.10 -1.19
N VAL A 112 14.08 11.79 -1.06
CA VAL A 112 13.01 12.59 -1.65
C VAL A 112 12.86 13.95 -0.96
N GLN A 113 13.40 14.09 0.26
CA GLN A 113 13.30 15.26 1.12
C GLN A 113 14.59 16.10 1.24
N THR A 114 15.55 16.05 0.32
CA THR A 114 16.83 16.80 0.44
C THR A 114 16.89 18.15 -0.28
N GLY A 115 15.81 18.94 -0.28
CA GLY A 115 15.79 20.33 -0.78
C GLY A 115 15.77 20.50 -2.31
N VAL A 116 16.11 19.46 -3.07
CA VAL A 116 16.24 19.50 -4.55
C VAL A 116 15.24 18.56 -5.25
N GLY A 117 14.52 17.75 -4.48
CA GLY A 117 13.59 16.74 -5.01
C GLY A 117 12.18 17.27 -5.30
N ASP A 118 11.42 16.43 -6.01
CA ASP A 118 10.00 16.51 -6.31
C ASP A 118 9.10 17.09 -5.19
N TYR A 119 9.43 16.78 -3.93
CA TYR A 119 8.76 17.30 -2.74
C TYR A 119 8.88 18.82 -2.59
N TYR A 120 10.03 19.42 -2.88
CA TYR A 120 10.28 20.85 -2.75
C TYR A 120 9.75 21.68 -3.92
N GLN A 121 9.42 21.02 -5.04
CA GLN A 121 8.71 21.65 -6.16
C GLN A 121 7.23 21.89 -5.84
N THR A 122 6.71 21.32 -4.75
CA THR A 122 5.34 21.56 -4.29
C THR A 122 5.23 22.82 -3.44
N SER A 123 4.03 23.40 -3.36
CA SER A 123 3.79 24.57 -2.50
C SER A 123 3.97 24.22 -1.02
N GLU A 124 4.14 25.23 -0.16
CA GLU A 124 4.23 25.00 1.29
C GLU A 124 2.97 24.33 1.85
N ALA A 125 1.79 24.76 1.38
CA ALA A 125 0.52 24.13 1.72
C ALA A 125 0.46 22.66 1.28
N ASP A 126 0.99 22.34 0.09
CA ASP A 126 1.06 20.94 -0.38
C ASP A 126 2.00 20.11 0.48
N ARG A 127 3.15 20.65 0.90
CA ARG A 127 4.07 19.94 1.80
C ARG A 127 3.44 19.64 3.14
N GLU A 128 2.66 20.57 3.69
CA GLU A 128 1.90 20.34 4.92
C GLU A 128 0.85 19.24 4.72
N ASN A 129 0.11 19.27 3.61
CA ASN A 129 -0.85 18.23 3.26
C ASN A 129 -0.18 16.86 3.06
N ILE A 130 0.97 16.84 2.40
CA ILE A 130 1.78 15.62 2.23
C ILE A 130 2.21 15.08 3.58
N ASN A 131 2.71 15.89 4.50
CA ASN A 131 3.12 15.42 5.82
C ASN A 131 1.96 14.86 6.65
N LYS A 132 0.76 15.41 6.46
CA LYS A 132 -0.49 14.94 7.10
C LYS A 132 -1.11 13.73 6.41
N GLY A 133 -0.65 13.39 5.20
CA GLY A 133 -1.24 12.35 4.37
C GLY A 133 -2.64 12.70 3.88
N VAL A 134 -2.93 13.97 3.62
CA VAL A 134 -4.22 14.44 3.12
C VAL A 134 -4.10 15.03 1.73
N ILE A 135 -5.21 15.07 0.99
CA ILE A 135 -5.29 15.66 -0.35
C ILE A 135 -6.34 16.78 -0.38
N THR A 136 -6.08 17.83 -1.15
CA THR A 136 -6.94 19.01 -1.26
C THR A 136 -7.05 19.47 -2.72
N LEU A 137 -8.04 20.32 -3.01
CA LEU A 137 -8.22 20.90 -4.35
C LEU A 137 -6.97 21.68 -4.77
N GLY A 138 -6.61 21.56 -6.05
CA GLY A 138 -5.45 22.24 -6.63
C GLY A 138 -4.14 21.47 -6.53
N MET A 139 -4.05 20.44 -5.67
CA MET A 139 -2.86 19.57 -5.60
C MET A 139 -2.59 18.87 -6.93
N SER A 140 -1.32 18.74 -7.30
CA SER A 140 -0.91 18.01 -8.50
C SER A 140 -1.02 16.50 -8.32
N ARG A 141 -1.09 15.72 -9.41
CA ARG A 141 -0.98 14.25 -9.36
C ARG A 141 0.23 13.78 -8.57
N LYS A 142 1.35 14.45 -8.79
CA LYS A 142 2.63 14.17 -8.12
C LYS A 142 2.54 14.40 -6.61
N ALA A 143 1.95 15.53 -6.18
CA ALA A 143 1.71 15.81 -4.77
C ALA A 143 0.74 14.80 -4.14
N VAL A 144 -0.30 14.37 -4.88
CA VAL A 144 -1.22 13.32 -4.43
C VAL A 144 -0.51 11.99 -4.23
N LEU A 145 0.36 11.57 -5.16
CA LEU A 145 1.14 10.35 -4.98
C LEU A 145 2.04 10.42 -3.76
N MET A 146 2.65 11.56 -3.45
CA MET A 146 3.47 11.74 -2.26
C MET A 146 2.65 11.69 -0.96
N ALA A 147 1.51 12.38 -0.92
CA ALA A 147 0.64 12.49 0.25
C ALA A 147 -0.15 11.20 0.54
N TYR A 148 -0.75 10.63 -0.51
CA TYR A 148 -1.80 9.62 -0.42
C TYR A 148 -1.36 8.24 -0.93
N GLY A 149 -0.21 8.16 -1.60
CA GLY A 149 0.27 6.93 -2.21
C GLY A 149 -0.32 6.64 -3.59
N TYR A 150 0.11 5.51 -4.13
CA TYR A 150 -0.31 5.06 -5.44
C TYR A 150 -1.68 4.39 -5.36
N PRO A 151 -2.63 4.73 -6.26
CA PRO A 151 -3.92 4.07 -6.29
C PRO A 151 -3.77 2.61 -6.78
N PRO A 152 -4.62 1.69 -6.29
CA PRO A 152 -4.71 0.33 -6.81
C PRO A 152 -4.90 0.24 -8.32
N THR A 153 -4.02 -0.49 -8.99
CA THR A 153 -3.97 -0.47 -10.46
C THR A 153 -5.16 -1.16 -11.12
N HIS A 154 -5.89 -2.04 -10.41
CA HIS A 154 -7.12 -2.63 -10.94
C HIS A 154 -8.27 -1.62 -11.14
N LYS A 155 -8.22 -0.43 -10.51
CA LYS A 155 -9.18 0.67 -10.77
C LYS A 155 -8.52 1.93 -11.32
N THR A 156 -7.20 2.06 -11.19
CA THR A 156 -6.42 3.15 -11.78
C THR A 156 -5.21 2.56 -12.49
N PRO A 157 -5.40 1.93 -13.65
CA PRO A 157 -4.31 1.27 -14.37
C PRO A 157 -3.26 2.25 -14.89
N LEU A 158 -3.67 3.48 -15.21
CA LEU A 158 -2.81 4.54 -15.73
C LEU A 158 -2.83 5.74 -14.79
N LEU A 159 -1.65 6.19 -14.36
CA LEU A 159 -1.53 7.40 -13.54
C LEU A 159 -1.79 8.68 -14.35
N THR A 160 -1.75 8.61 -15.68
CA THR A 160 -2.16 9.71 -16.55
C THR A 160 -3.69 9.88 -16.66
N SER A 161 -4.49 8.95 -16.12
CA SER A 161 -5.97 9.02 -16.13
C SER A 161 -6.49 10.19 -15.31
N ASP A 162 -7.44 10.97 -15.84
CA ASP A 162 -8.12 12.07 -15.13
C ASP A 162 -8.92 11.64 -13.90
N ILE A 163 -9.12 10.33 -13.70
CA ILE A 163 -9.85 9.80 -12.55
C ILE A 163 -8.99 8.74 -11.86
N TRP A 164 -8.71 8.96 -10.57
CA TRP A 164 -8.04 8.01 -9.68
C TRP A 164 -8.99 7.51 -8.61
N HIS A 165 -8.92 6.21 -8.32
CA HIS A 165 -9.74 5.56 -7.30
C HIS A 165 -8.84 5.11 -6.15
N TYR A 166 -9.22 5.49 -4.95
CA TYR A 166 -8.59 5.14 -3.68
C TYR A 166 -9.60 4.48 -2.75
N TRP A 167 -9.10 3.89 -1.68
CA TRP A 167 -9.90 3.22 -0.67
C TRP A 167 -9.43 3.66 0.71
N TYR A 168 -10.33 4.22 1.49
CA TYR A 168 -10.11 4.39 2.92
C TYR A 168 -10.25 3.04 3.63
N ALA A 169 -11.23 2.25 3.21
CA ALA A 169 -11.45 0.87 3.64
C ALA A 169 -12.03 0.05 2.47
N ARG A 170 -12.22 -1.26 2.64
CA ARG A 170 -12.80 -2.13 1.61
C ARG A 170 -14.10 -1.58 1.00
N LEU A 171 -14.94 -0.94 1.80
CA LEU A 171 -16.24 -0.37 1.39
C LEU A 171 -16.25 1.15 1.23
N HIS A 172 -15.18 1.85 1.61
CA HIS A 172 -15.13 3.32 1.61
C HIS A 172 -14.16 3.76 0.51
N LYS A 173 -14.70 4.34 -0.56
CA LYS A 173 -13.92 4.74 -1.74
C LYS A 173 -13.76 6.25 -1.78
N VAL A 174 -12.59 6.68 -2.25
CA VAL A 174 -12.31 8.08 -2.56
C VAL A 174 -12.00 8.17 -4.04
N THR A 175 -12.76 8.96 -4.79
CA THR A 175 -12.52 9.22 -6.21
C THR A 175 -11.95 10.62 -6.35
N VAL A 176 -10.81 10.73 -7.02
CA VAL A 176 -10.09 11.99 -7.21
C VAL A 176 -10.10 12.32 -8.70
N PHE A 177 -10.57 13.52 -9.03
CA PHE A 177 -10.69 13.98 -10.41
C PHE A 177 -9.67 15.07 -10.68
N PHE A 178 -8.96 14.92 -11.79
CA PHE A 178 -7.91 15.82 -12.24
C PHE A 178 -8.32 16.57 -13.51
N LYS A 179 -7.87 17.82 -13.60
CA LYS A 179 -7.91 18.65 -14.81
C LYS A 179 -6.60 19.45 -14.83
N ASP A 180 -5.90 19.43 -15.95
CA ASP A 180 -4.61 20.13 -16.12
C ASP A 180 -3.61 19.81 -14.99
N ASP A 181 -3.45 18.50 -14.69
CA ASP A 181 -2.62 17.93 -13.61
C ASP A 181 -3.08 18.22 -12.17
N LYS A 182 -4.14 19.01 -11.96
CA LYS A 182 -4.60 19.43 -10.63
C LYS A 182 -5.92 18.80 -10.23
N ILE A 183 -6.09 18.51 -8.94
CA ILE A 183 -7.38 18.07 -8.40
C ILE A 183 -8.40 19.21 -8.55
N PHE A 184 -9.52 18.94 -9.22
CA PHE A 184 -10.66 19.87 -9.25
C PHE A 184 -11.89 19.35 -8.51
N LYS A 185 -11.93 18.06 -8.17
CA LYS A 185 -13.02 17.45 -7.41
C LYS A 185 -12.55 16.20 -6.66
N ILE A 186 -13.10 16.00 -5.46
CA ILE A 186 -12.90 14.81 -4.64
C ILE A 186 -14.29 14.31 -4.24
N GLU A 187 -14.57 13.03 -4.47
CA GLU A 187 -15.80 12.36 -4.01
C GLU A 187 -15.44 11.29 -3.00
N THR A 188 -16.10 11.30 -1.84
CA THR A 188 -16.00 10.22 -0.86
C THR A 188 -17.32 9.49 -0.83
N ILE A 189 -17.28 8.18 -1.06
CA ILE A 189 -18.43 7.31 -0.94
C ILE A 189 -18.30 6.60 0.40
N GLU A 190 -19.01 7.12 1.40
CA GLU A 190 -19.31 6.35 2.60
C GLU A 190 -20.16 5.15 2.18
N PRO A 191 -19.96 3.96 2.77
CA PRO A 191 -20.91 2.88 2.59
C PRO A 191 -22.28 3.42 2.98
N ALA A 192 -23.29 3.14 2.16
CA ALA A 192 -24.67 3.24 2.63
C ALA A 192 -24.72 2.54 3.99
N SER A 193 -25.28 3.20 5.01
CA SER A 193 -25.49 2.60 6.32
C SER A 193 -26.04 1.21 6.04
N TYR A 194 -25.24 0.18 6.34
CA TYR A 194 -25.66 -1.19 6.06
C TYR A 194 -27.04 -1.30 6.69
N PRO A 195 -28.09 -1.74 5.97
CA PRO A 195 -29.29 -2.19 6.64
C PRO A 195 -28.84 -3.44 7.39
N GLY A 196 -28.18 -3.23 8.54
CA GLY A 196 -27.97 -4.25 9.52
C GLY A 196 -29.33 -4.86 9.72
N PHE A 197 -29.41 -6.17 9.58
CA PHE A 197 -30.60 -6.96 9.87
C PHE A 197 -31.35 -6.27 11.00
N ILE A 198 -32.42 -5.54 10.66
CA ILE A 198 -33.39 -5.14 11.64
C ILE A 198 -33.94 -6.49 12.04
N LYS A 199 -33.46 -7.05 13.15
CA LYS A 199 -34.20 -8.10 13.83
C LYS A 199 -35.55 -7.45 14.03
N SER A 200 -36.52 -7.90 13.26
CA SER A 200 -37.88 -7.44 13.42
C SER A 200 -38.19 -7.68 14.89
N ASN A 201 -38.55 -6.62 15.62
CA ASN A 201 -39.19 -6.77 16.93
C ASN A 201 -40.61 -7.33 16.79
N VAL A 202 -40.91 -7.86 15.60
CA VAL A 202 -42.18 -8.34 15.11
C VAL A 202 -41.96 -9.83 14.89
N ASP A 203 -42.68 -10.66 15.65
CA ASP A 203 -42.75 -12.10 15.39
C ASP A 203 -43.44 -12.38 14.03
N SER A 204 -43.46 -13.65 13.61
CA SER A 204 -44.07 -14.07 12.35
C SER A 204 -45.59 -13.79 12.23
N THR A 205 -46.20 -13.19 13.25
CA THR A 205 -47.61 -12.82 13.33
C THR A 205 -47.85 -11.31 13.47
N GLY A 206 -46.82 -10.46 13.43
CA GLY A 206 -47.01 -9.01 13.51
C GLY A 206 -46.92 -8.40 14.92
N GLY A 207 -46.60 -9.19 15.96
CA GLY A 207 -46.62 -8.74 17.36
C GLY A 207 -45.29 -8.17 17.86
N LYS A 208 -45.32 -7.02 18.58
CA LYS A 208 -44.15 -6.43 19.25
C LYS A 208 -43.68 -7.33 20.40
N LYS A 209 -42.43 -7.80 20.38
CA LYS A 209 -41.83 -8.55 21.51
C LYS A 209 -41.72 -7.66 22.75
N SER A 210 -42.49 -7.98 23.80
CA SER A 210 -42.39 -7.36 25.13
C SER A 210 -41.07 -7.81 25.79
N GLY A 211 -40.18 -6.85 26.06
CA GLY A 211 -38.92 -7.09 26.77
C GLY A 211 -39.18 -7.31 28.26
N ASN A 212 -38.69 -8.43 28.78
CA ASN A 212 -38.65 -8.72 30.22
C ASN A 212 -37.96 -7.57 30.98
N LYS A 213 -38.67 -6.96 31.92
CA LYS A 213 -38.07 -6.22 33.03
C LYS A 213 -37.52 -7.22 34.05
N THR A 214 -36.27 -7.00 34.40
CA THR A 214 -35.45 -7.69 35.39
C THR A 214 -36.14 -7.73 36.76
N LYS A 215 -36.08 -8.88 37.43
CA LYS A 215 -36.39 -9.03 38.86
C LYS A 215 -35.25 -8.41 39.68
N GLU A 216 -35.58 -7.62 40.70
CA GLU A 216 -34.78 -7.47 41.93
C GLU A 216 -34.92 -8.73 42.79
#